data_AF-A0A7S2UKX0-F1
#
_entry.id   AF-A0A7S2UKX0-F1
#
_cell.length_a   1.000
_cell.length_b   1.000
_cell.length_c   1.000
_cell.angle_alpha   90.00
_cell.angle_beta   90.00
_cell.angle_gamma   90.00
#
_symmetry.space_group_name_H-M   'P 1'
#
loop_
_entity.id
_entity.type
_entity.pdbx_description
1 polymer ?
#
loop_
_entity_poly.entity_id
_entity_poly.type
_entity_poly.pdbx_seq_one_letter_code
_entity_poly.pdbx_strand_id
1 'polypeptide(L)'
;WFQYFLTFILFYQFDTMKFSGVATLVCLVSSASTAAAFGGVKTTATAGRTSKVQLNMASGVERNENFGKLVGGYLFPEIGRRRTAYLEANPEMADRLISLGIGDTTMPIPSHILNGLVEGASKLGAKETYTGYGNEQGRGDLREKIASVLYNGNIDASEVFVSDGAKCDIMRLQQVFGNKVVSAVQDPSYPVYVDTSVMMGQTGNIDEETMQFDN
;
A
#
# COMPACT_ATOMS: atom_id res chain seq x y z
N TRP A 1 18.09 -2.09 -2.71
CA TRP A 1 18.53 -1.34 -3.91
C TRP A 1 17.52 -1.40 -5.06
N PHE A 2 17.01 -2.57 -5.47
CA PHE A 2 16.01 -2.68 -6.56
C PHE A 2 14.62 -2.07 -6.25
N GLN A 3 14.15 -2.17 -5.00
CA GLN A 3 12.82 -1.68 -4.58
C GLN A 3 12.68 -0.14 -4.63
N TYR A 4 13.80 0.61 -4.54
CA TYR A 4 13.79 2.08 -4.50
C TYR A 4 14.32 2.72 -5.78
N PHE A 5 15.11 2.01 -6.58
CA PHE A 5 15.55 2.53 -7.89
C PHE A 5 14.39 2.63 -8.89
N LEU A 6 13.36 1.80 -8.72
CA LEU A 6 12.16 1.86 -9.55
C LEU A 6 11.12 2.89 -9.07
N THR A 7 11.36 3.58 -7.95
CA THR A 7 10.51 4.69 -7.48
C THR A 7 10.67 5.96 -8.33
N PHE A 8 11.56 5.96 -9.33
CA PHE A 8 11.86 7.15 -10.12
C PHE A 8 11.86 6.95 -11.63
N ILE A 9 11.32 5.84 -12.16
CA ILE A 9 11.33 5.61 -13.61
C ILE A 9 10.02 4.97 -14.05
N LEU A 10 9.09 5.80 -14.52
CA LEU A 10 8.24 5.54 -15.68
C LEU A 10 7.31 6.74 -15.86
N PHE A 11 7.73 7.72 -16.67
CA PHE A 11 6.86 8.41 -17.63
C PHE A 11 7.76 9.09 -18.67
N TYR A 12 7.88 8.43 -19.83
CA TYR A 12 8.06 9.14 -21.07
C TYR A 12 6.79 8.89 -21.87
N GLN A 13 6.18 9.98 -22.34
CA GLN A 13 5.09 10.00 -23.32
C GLN A 13 3.66 9.82 -22.79
N PHE A 14 3.18 10.83 -22.06
CA PHE A 14 1.76 11.21 -22.11
C PHE A 14 1.65 12.72 -22.29
N ASP A 15 1.67 13.13 -23.56
CA ASP A 15 1.34 14.50 -23.94
C ASP A 15 -0.18 14.67 -23.90
N THR A 16 -0.64 15.70 -23.18
CA THR A 16 -2.02 16.22 -23.12
C THR A 16 -3.12 15.36 -22.47
N MET A 17 -3.27 15.44 -21.14
CA MET A 17 -4.58 15.32 -20.49
C MET A 17 -4.76 16.38 -19.40
N LYS A 18 -5.54 17.42 -19.70
CA LYS A 18 -6.02 18.38 -18.71
C LYS A 18 -7.16 17.75 -17.92
N PHE A 19 -6.95 17.45 -16.64
CA PHE A 19 -8.04 17.08 -15.73
C PHE A 19 -8.61 18.32 -15.03
N SER A 20 -9.89 18.60 -15.30
CA SER A 20 -10.75 19.50 -14.53
C SER A 20 -11.79 18.62 -13.86
N GLY A 21 -11.82 18.59 -12.53
CA GLY A 21 -12.82 17.83 -11.78
C GLY A 21 -12.50 17.75 -10.30
N VAL A 22 -13.17 18.58 -9.50
CA VAL A 22 -13.15 18.53 -8.03
C VAL A 22 -14.12 17.43 -7.60
N ALA A 23 -13.63 16.39 -6.94
CA ALA A 23 -14.46 15.37 -6.30
C ALA A 23 -14.24 15.42 -4.79
N THR A 24 -15.22 16.00 -4.07
CA THR A 24 -15.29 16.04 -2.62
C THR A 24 -15.57 14.64 -2.08
N LEU A 25 -14.63 14.04 -1.35
CA LEU A 25 -14.85 12.81 -0.58
C LEU A 25 -15.03 13.17 0.90
N VAL A 26 -16.24 12.92 1.42
CA VAL A 26 -16.60 13.10 2.82
C VAL A 26 -16.04 11.93 3.64
N CYS A 27 -15.12 12.20 4.56
CA CYS A 27 -14.67 11.23 5.56
C CYS A 27 -15.59 11.28 6.79
N LEU A 28 -16.37 10.21 7.01
CA LEU A 28 -17.08 9.95 8.27
C LEU A 28 -16.09 9.39 9.30
N VAL A 29 -15.68 10.21 10.27
CA VAL A 29 -14.93 9.79 11.44
C VAL A 29 -15.92 9.26 12.48
N SER A 30 -15.98 7.95 12.69
CA SER A 30 -16.70 7.39 13.85
C SER A 30 -15.75 7.36 15.06
N SER A 31 -15.89 8.35 15.95
CA SER A 31 -15.28 8.35 17.27
C SER A 31 -16.01 7.37 18.20
N ALA A 32 -15.43 6.22 18.49
CA ALA A 32 -15.91 5.33 19.55
C ALA A 32 -15.14 5.62 20.85
N SER A 33 -15.61 6.61 21.62
CA SER A 33 -15.21 6.86 23.00
C SER A 33 -16.45 6.81 23.88
N THR A 34 -16.72 5.68 24.54
CA THR A 34 -17.35 5.57 25.88
C THR A 34 -17.60 4.10 26.24
N ALA A 35 -16.76 3.54 27.10
CA ALA A 35 -17.08 2.30 27.82
C ALA A 35 -16.40 2.33 29.19
N ALA A 36 -16.99 3.08 30.12
CA ALA A 36 -16.77 2.88 31.55
C ALA A 36 -17.96 3.45 32.34
N ALA A 37 -18.39 2.67 33.33
CA ALA A 37 -19.43 2.95 34.32
C ALA A 37 -20.89 2.82 33.84
N PHE A 38 -21.52 1.68 34.14
CA PHE A 38 -22.66 1.63 35.06
C PHE A 38 -22.81 0.20 35.61
N GLY A 39 -22.97 0.10 36.93
CA GLY A 39 -22.92 -1.13 37.69
C GLY A 39 -24.24 -1.91 37.75
N GLY A 40 -24.08 -3.20 38.03
CA GLY A 40 -24.93 -4.05 38.87
C GLY A 40 -26.44 -3.99 38.69
N VAL A 41 -26.98 -4.92 37.90
CA VAL A 41 -28.30 -5.52 38.15
C VAL A 41 -28.18 -7.03 38.06
N LYS A 42 -28.39 -7.72 39.19
CA LYS A 42 -28.52 -9.18 39.25
C LYS A 42 -29.86 -9.57 38.64
N THR A 43 -29.85 -10.24 37.50
CA THR A 43 -31.03 -10.92 36.94
C THR A 43 -30.91 -12.43 37.13
N THR A 44 -31.96 -12.99 37.71
CA THR A 44 -32.17 -14.41 38.02
C THR A 44 -32.25 -15.23 36.72
N ALA A 45 -31.35 -16.21 36.56
CA ALA A 45 -31.37 -17.12 35.42
C ALA A 45 -32.54 -18.12 35.56
N THR A 46 -33.50 -18.03 34.63
CA THR A 46 -34.46 -19.12 34.39
C THR A 46 -33.91 -19.98 33.26
N ALA A 47 -33.79 -21.29 33.48
CA ALA A 47 -33.21 -22.23 32.52
C ALA A 47 -34.11 -22.38 31.27
N GLY A 48 -33.80 -21.59 30.23
CA GLY A 48 -34.37 -21.72 28.88
C GLY A 48 -33.38 -22.41 27.94
N ARG A 49 -33.86 -23.42 27.20
CA ARG A 49 -33.13 -24.08 26.10
C ARG A 49 -32.51 -23.04 25.17
N THR A 50 -31.18 -22.91 25.19
CA THR A 50 -30.44 -22.16 24.19
C THR A 50 -30.21 -23.07 22.99
N SER A 51 -31.14 -23.04 22.03
CA SER A 51 -30.81 -23.44 20.66
C SER A 51 -29.78 -22.44 20.15
N LYS A 52 -28.53 -22.87 19.96
CA LYS A 52 -27.52 -22.09 19.22
C LYS A 52 -28.01 -21.97 17.78
N VAL A 53 -28.77 -20.93 17.48
CA VAL A 53 -28.99 -20.50 16.09
C VAL A 53 -27.66 -19.92 15.64
N GLN A 54 -26.95 -20.66 14.80
CA GLN A 54 -25.73 -20.19 14.16
C GLN A 54 -26.16 -19.20 13.07
N LEU A 55 -26.33 -17.93 13.46
CA LEU A 55 -26.61 -16.85 12.52
C LEU A 55 -25.33 -16.59 11.72
N ASN A 56 -25.23 -17.19 10.54
CA ASN A 56 -24.28 -16.76 9.51
C ASN A 56 -24.75 -15.41 8.96
N MET A 57 -24.52 -14.33 9.72
CA MET A 57 -24.76 -12.97 9.24
C MET A 57 -23.65 -12.58 8.27
N ALA A 58 -23.85 -12.85 6.98
CA ALA A 58 -23.03 -12.29 5.91
C ALA A 58 -23.59 -10.90 5.50
N SER A 59 -22.72 -10.00 5.05
CA SER A 59 -23.07 -8.60 4.73
C SER A 59 -24.00 -8.42 3.52
N GLY A 60 -24.24 -9.48 2.73
CA GLY A 60 -24.97 -9.40 1.46
C GLY A 60 -24.21 -8.71 0.32
N VAL A 61 -22.97 -8.28 0.56
CA VAL A 61 -22.09 -7.67 -0.45
C VAL A 61 -21.31 -8.76 -1.17
N GLU A 62 -21.42 -8.83 -2.49
CA GLU A 62 -20.66 -9.77 -3.30
C GLU A 62 -19.15 -9.46 -3.27
N ARG A 63 -18.34 -10.51 -3.21
CA ARG A 63 -16.87 -10.36 -3.27
C ARG A 63 -16.49 -9.90 -4.67
N ASN A 64 -15.56 -8.95 -4.76
CA ASN A 64 -14.96 -8.57 -6.04
C ASN A 64 -14.28 -9.80 -6.69
N GLU A 65 -14.78 -10.21 -7.85
CA GLU A 65 -14.33 -11.40 -8.58
C GLU A 65 -12.85 -11.33 -8.97
N ASN A 66 -12.33 -10.13 -9.23
CA ASN A 66 -10.92 -9.94 -9.56
C ASN A 66 -10.00 -10.28 -8.38
N PHE A 67 -10.43 -10.02 -7.15
CA PHE A 67 -9.73 -10.49 -5.96
C PHE A 67 -9.85 -12.01 -5.76
N GLY A 68 -10.80 -12.66 -6.43
CA GLY A 68 -10.94 -14.11 -6.47
C GLY A 68 -9.92 -14.78 -7.41
N LYS A 69 -9.42 -14.06 -8.41
CA LYS A 69 -8.44 -14.56 -9.40
C LYS A 69 -7.01 -14.62 -8.87
N LEU A 70 -6.69 -13.86 -7.82
CA LEU A 70 -5.34 -13.83 -7.24
C LEU A 70 -4.95 -15.23 -6.72
N VAL A 71 -3.79 -15.72 -7.19
CA VAL A 71 -3.30 -17.05 -6.84
C VAL A 71 -2.42 -16.98 -5.60
N GLY A 72 -2.95 -17.49 -4.50
CA GLY A 72 -2.26 -17.52 -3.21
C GLY A 72 -2.16 -16.15 -2.54
N GLY A 73 -1.36 -16.10 -1.47
CA GLY A 73 -1.02 -14.85 -0.80
C GLY A 73 0.13 -14.13 -1.50
N TYR A 74 0.18 -12.81 -1.34
CA TYR A 74 1.31 -12.01 -1.82
C TYR A 74 2.65 -12.59 -1.34
N LEU A 75 3.66 -12.59 -2.20
CA LEU A 75 4.91 -13.33 -2.01
C LEU A 75 5.59 -13.06 -0.65
N PHE A 76 5.73 -11.80 -0.25
CA PHE A 76 6.51 -11.45 0.93
C PHE A 76 5.85 -11.83 2.27
N PRO A 77 4.52 -11.65 2.45
CA PRO A 77 3.81 -12.25 3.58
C PRO A 77 4.04 -13.76 3.72
N GLU A 78 4.08 -14.51 2.62
CA GLU A 78 4.33 -15.95 2.66
C GLU A 78 5.78 -16.28 3.10
N ILE A 79 6.77 -15.51 2.63
CA ILE A 79 8.16 -15.63 3.13
C ILE A 79 8.23 -15.35 4.64
N GLY A 80 7.52 -14.32 5.12
CA GLY A 80 7.41 -14.00 6.54
C GLY A 80 6.79 -15.15 7.34
N ARG A 81 5.69 -15.73 6.85
CA ARG A 81 5.02 -16.87 7.49
C ARG A 81 5.95 -18.08 7.63
N ARG A 82 6.69 -18.41 6.57
CA ARG A 82 7.66 -19.53 6.57
C ARG A 82 8.82 -19.27 7.54
N ARG A 83 9.33 -18.04 7.58
CA ARG A 83 10.36 -17.63 8.55
C ARG A 83 9.87 -17.85 9.99
N THR A 84 8.67 -17.40 10.32
CA THR A 84 8.11 -17.56 11.66
C THR A 84 7.96 -19.02 12.03
N ALA A 85 7.37 -19.83 11.16
CA ALA A 85 7.21 -21.27 11.40
C ALA A 85 8.56 -21.99 11.60
N TYR A 86 9.59 -21.59 10.85
CA TYR A 86 10.94 -22.13 11.04
C TYR A 86 11.52 -21.79 12.42
N LEU A 87 11.35 -20.55 12.89
CA LEU A 87 11.83 -20.12 14.19
C LEU A 87 11.06 -20.75 15.37
N GLU A 88 9.76 -20.99 15.21
CA GLU A 88 8.95 -21.72 16.19
C GLU A 88 9.41 -23.18 16.32
N ALA A 89 9.76 -23.81 15.21
CA ALA A 89 10.27 -25.18 15.19
C ALA A 89 11.75 -25.30 15.59
N ASN A 90 12.53 -24.23 15.48
CA ASN A 90 13.97 -24.19 15.77
C ASN A 90 14.36 -22.94 16.59
N PRO A 91 13.91 -22.82 17.86
CA PRO A 91 14.14 -21.61 18.65
C PRO A 91 15.62 -21.25 18.85
N GLU A 92 16.51 -22.25 18.84
CA GLU A 92 17.96 -22.09 18.95
C GLU A 92 18.61 -21.38 17.76
N MET A 93 17.88 -21.28 16.64
CA MET A 93 18.35 -20.59 15.43
C MET A 93 17.94 -19.12 15.38
N ALA A 94 17.18 -18.62 16.36
CA ALA A 94 16.67 -17.24 16.38
C ALA A 94 17.75 -16.18 16.21
N ASP A 95 18.89 -16.34 16.89
CA ASP A 95 20.02 -15.40 16.84
C ASP A 95 20.96 -15.63 15.65
N ARG A 96 20.78 -16.74 14.92
CA ARG A 96 21.67 -17.18 13.83
C ARG A 96 21.03 -17.05 12.45
N LEU A 97 19.72 -16.86 12.40
CA LEU A 97 18.99 -16.73 11.14
C LEU A 97 19.37 -15.43 10.42
N ILE A 98 19.95 -15.55 9.23
CA ILE A 98 20.25 -14.42 8.36
C ILE A 98 19.16 -14.33 7.29
N SER A 99 18.44 -13.20 7.26
CA SER A 99 17.38 -12.96 6.28
C SER A 99 17.92 -12.22 5.05
N LEU A 100 18.09 -12.93 3.94
CA LEU A 100 18.50 -12.38 2.64
C LEU A 100 17.40 -12.50 1.57
N GLY A 101 16.14 -12.69 2.01
CA GLY A 101 14.98 -12.83 1.11
C GLY A 101 14.42 -11.47 0.69
N ILE A 102 13.67 -10.84 1.59
CA ILE A 102 13.06 -9.53 1.34
C ILE A 102 14.16 -8.47 1.25
N GLY A 103 14.12 -7.62 0.22
CA GLY A 103 15.07 -6.52 0.01
C GLY A 103 14.88 -5.34 0.95
N ASP A 104 14.72 -5.60 2.25
CA ASP A 104 14.58 -4.61 3.31
C ASP A 104 15.95 -3.99 3.66
N THR A 105 15.97 -2.68 3.94
CA THR A 105 17.19 -1.95 4.24
C THR A 105 17.61 -2.15 5.69
N THR A 106 18.90 -2.39 5.92
CA THR A 106 19.42 -2.72 7.27
C THR A 106 20.28 -1.63 7.89
N MET A 107 20.65 -0.60 7.12
CA MET A 107 21.54 0.47 7.58
C MET A 107 20.73 1.67 8.11
N PRO A 108 21.24 2.39 9.12
CA PRO A 108 20.56 3.56 9.66
C PRO A 108 20.47 4.69 8.63
N ILE A 109 19.43 5.52 8.77
CA ILE A 109 19.28 6.74 7.97
C ILE A 109 20.48 7.67 8.26
N PRO A 110 21.18 8.18 7.23
CA PRO A 110 22.26 9.14 7.41
C PRO A 110 21.84 10.36 8.23
N SER A 111 22.69 10.83 9.13
CA SER A 111 22.39 11.90 10.10
C SER A 111 21.88 13.19 9.44
N HIS A 112 22.40 13.54 8.26
CA HIS A 112 21.93 14.70 7.51
C HIS A 112 20.44 14.61 7.15
N ILE A 113 19.98 13.44 6.72
CA ILE A 113 18.56 13.19 6.38
C ILE A 113 17.73 13.13 7.66
N LEU A 114 18.22 12.41 8.67
CA LEU A 114 17.53 12.28 9.96
C LEU A 114 17.28 13.64 10.60
N ASN A 115 18.28 14.53 10.61
CA ASN A 115 18.14 15.88 11.16
C ASN A 115 17.06 16.69 10.43
N GLY A 116 16.97 16.55 9.10
CA GLY A 116 15.91 17.20 8.31
C GLY A 116 14.51 16.67 8.66
N LEU A 117 14.36 15.37 8.93
CA LEU A 117 13.10 14.79 9.40
C LEU A 117 12.71 15.31 10.78
N VAL A 118 13.66 15.36 11.72
CA VAL A 118 13.46 15.90 13.07
C VAL A 118 13.04 17.37 13.01
N GLU A 119 13.74 18.18 12.22
CA GLU A 119 13.40 19.59 12.02
C GLU A 119 11.99 19.76 11.44
N GLY A 120 11.64 18.94 10.43
CA GLY A 120 10.31 18.94 9.83
C GLY A 120 9.22 18.63 10.86
N ALA A 121 9.43 17.64 11.71
CA ALA A 121 8.50 17.30 12.79
C ALA A 121 8.42 18.42 13.85
N SER A 122 9.55 19.01 14.25
CA SER A 122 9.59 20.10 15.22
C SER A 122 8.82 21.34 14.75
N LYS A 123 8.84 21.65 13.44
CA LYS A 123 8.06 22.77 12.86
C LYS A 123 6.55 22.61 13.04
N LEU A 124 6.04 21.39 13.16
CA LEU A 124 4.62 21.16 13.41
C LEU A 124 4.20 21.47 14.86
N GLY A 125 5.16 21.68 15.78
CA GLY A 125 4.90 21.95 17.20
C GLY A 125 4.72 23.44 17.56
N ALA A 126 5.01 24.37 16.65
CA ALA A 126 4.88 25.81 16.89
C ALA A 126 3.85 26.43 15.94
N LYS A 127 3.03 27.36 16.47
CA LYS A 127 1.90 27.97 15.74
C LYS A 127 2.36 28.71 14.49
N GLU A 128 3.54 29.31 14.56
CA GLU A 128 4.14 30.14 13.51
C GLU A 128 4.67 29.32 12.34
N THR A 129 5.08 28.07 12.59
CA THR A 129 5.69 27.19 11.58
C THR A 129 4.80 26.02 11.17
N TYR A 130 3.66 25.83 11.84
CA TYR A 130 2.71 24.79 11.54
C TYR A 130 2.13 24.94 10.13
N THR A 131 1.99 23.80 9.43
CA THR A 131 1.34 23.71 8.12
C THR A 131 0.32 22.57 8.14
N GLY A 132 -0.85 22.80 7.55
CA GLY A 132 -1.90 21.77 7.39
C GLY A 132 -1.68 20.92 6.13
N TYR A 133 -2.76 20.68 5.38
CA TYR A 133 -2.67 19.99 4.09
C TYR A 133 -1.66 20.68 3.16
N GLY A 134 -0.79 19.88 2.55
CA GLY A 134 0.08 20.31 1.47
C GLY A 134 -0.60 20.16 0.11
N ASN A 135 0.11 20.57 -0.94
CA ASN A 135 -0.29 20.27 -2.32
C ASN A 135 -0.19 18.75 -2.57
N GLU A 136 -1.23 18.15 -3.12
CA GLU A 136 -1.38 16.72 -3.37
C GLU A 136 -0.34 16.18 -4.37
N GLN A 137 0.16 17.04 -5.27
CA GLN A 137 1.25 16.71 -6.19
C GLN A 137 2.62 16.70 -5.47
N GLY A 138 2.71 17.26 -4.27
CA GLY A 138 3.92 17.44 -3.50
C GLY A 138 4.39 18.88 -3.42
N ARG A 139 5.27 19.14 -2.45
CA ARG A 139 5.86 20.47 -2.22
C ARG A 139 6.65 20.95 -3.44
N GLY A 140 6.42 22.20 -3.86
CA GLY A 140 7.08 22.78 -5.03
C GLY A 140 8.60 22.71 -4.99
N ASP A 141 9.18 23.08 -3.84
CA ASP A 141 10.63 23.06 -3.65
C ASP A 141 11.24 21.65 -3.74
N LEU A 142 10.49 20.61 -3.37
CA LEU A 142 10.92 19.22 -3.53
C LEU A 142 10.85 18.78 -5.00
N ARG A 143 9.77 19.14 -5.70
CA ARG A 143 9.58 18.80 -7.12
C ARG A 143 10.65 19.43 -8.01
N GLU A 144 10.97 20.69 -7.78
CA GLU A 144 12.07 21.40 -8.47
C GLU A 144 13.44 20.71 -8.26
N LYS A 145 13.71 20.26 -7.03
CA LYS A 145 14.94 19.52 -6.69
C LYS A 145 14.99 18.16 -7.38
N ILE A 146 13.87 17.44 -7.43
CA ILE A 146 13.77 16.16 -8.15
C ILE A 146 14.05 16.36 -9.65
N ALA A 147 13.38 17.32 -10.28
CA ALA A 147 13.55 17.62 -11.70
C ALA A 147 15.00 18.00 -12.05
N SER A 148 15.62 18.87 -11.25
CA SER A 148 17.00 19.33 -11.48
C SER A 148 18.07 18.28 -11.15
N VAL A 149 17.94 17.54 -10.05
CA VAL A 149 19.00 16.62 -9.58
C VAL A 149 18.90 15.23 -10.20
N LEU A 150 17.69 14.68 -10.34
CA LEU A 150 17.50 13.31 -10.83
C LEU A 150 17.34 13.24 -12.35
N TYR A 151 16.80 14.31 -12.96
CA TYR A 151 16.53 14.37 -14.40
C TYR A 151 17.35 15.44 -15.12
N ASN A 152 18.31 16.07 -14.45
CA ASN A 152 19.19 17.12 -15.01
C ASN A 152 18.40 18.28 -15.65
N GLY A 153 17.20 18.58 -15.15
CA GLY A 153 16.33 19.63 -15.71
C GLY A 153 15.68 19.28 -17.05
N ASN A 154 15.72 18.01 -17.47
CA ASN A 154 15.09 17.55 -18.71
C ASN A 154 13.57 17.42 -18.63
N ILE A 155 13.00 17.58 -17.43
CA ILE A 155 11.55 17.60 -17.17
C ILE A 155 11.20 18.84 -16.35
N ASP A 156 9.96 19.32 -16.47
CA ASP A 156 9.44 20.40 -15.65
C ASP A 156 9.03 19.91 -14.26
N ALA A 157 9.09 20.77 -13.25
CA ALA A 157 8.67 20.42 -11.89
C ALA A 157 7.18 20.07 -11.81
N SER A 158 6.34 20.52 -12.75
CA SER A 158 4.92 20.16 -12.88
C SER A 158 4.69 18.75 -13.44
N GLU A 159 5.73 18.09 -13.98
CA GLU A 159 5.67 16.68 -14.40
C GLU A 159 6.02 15.73 -13.26
N VAL A 160 6.51 16.25 -12.13
CA VAL A 160 6.87 15.46 -10.94
C VAL A 160 5.67 15.34 -9.99
N PHE A 161 5.31 14.11 -9.64
CA PHE A 161 4.30 13.79 -8.63
C PHE A 161 4.98 13.05 -7.47
N VAL A 162 4.94 13.64 -6.27
CA VAL A 162 5.55 13.06 -5.07
C VAL A 162 4.54 12.15 -4.39
N SER A 163 4.94 10.92 -4.09
CA SER A 163 4.10 9.93 -3.43
C SER A 163 4.72 9.38 -2.15
N ASP A 164 3.92 8.59 -1.44
CA ASP A 164 4.33 7.75 -0.31
C ASP A 164 5.08 6.47 -0.73
N GLY A 165 5.33 6.27 -2.02
CA GLY A 165 6.21 5.23 -2.53
C GLY A 165 5.74 4.57 -3.83
N ALA A 166 6.69 3.96 -4.55
CA ALA A 166 6.46 3.33 -5.85
C ALA A 166 5.33 2.30 -5.85
N LYS A 167 5.26 1.48 -4.79
CA LYS A 167 4.26 0.40 -4.70
C LYS A 167 2.84 0.97 -4.69
N CYS A 168 2.62 2.09 -4.01
CA CYS A 168 1.35 2.78 -3.96
C CYS A 168 1.02 3.38 -5.33
N ASP A 169 2.00 4.01 -5.98
CA ASP A 169 1.80 4.64 -7.30
C ASP A 169 1.51 3.63 -8.40
N ILE A 170 2.09 2.43 -8.36
CA ILE A 170 1.73 1.38 -9.33
C ILE A 170 0.21 1.15 -9.32
N MET A 171 -0.42 1.04 -8.15
CA MET A 171 -1.88 0.89 -8.08
C MET A 171 -2.64 2.17 -8.45
N ARG A 172 -2.12 3.36 -8.14
CA ARG A 172 -2.74 4.63 -8.57
C ARG A 172 -2.74 4.75 -10.09
N LEU A 173 -1.64 4.37 -10.75
CA LEU A 173 -1.54 4.35 -12.21
C LEU A 173 -2.45 3.30 -12.84
N GLN A 174 -2.52 2.10 -12.25
CA GLN A 174 -3.46 1.07 -12.70
C GLN A 174 -4.92 1.53 -12.63
N GLN A 175 -5.29 2.31 -11.60
CA GLN A 175 -6.61 2.95 -11.53
C GLN A 175 -6.84 4.00 -12.61
N VAL A 176 -5.81 4.78 -12.96
CA VAL A 176 -5.87 5.76 -14.07
C VAL A 176 -6.05 5.07 -15.42
N PHE A 177 -5.32 3.97 -15.68
CA PHE A 177 -5.46 3.20 -16.92
C PHE A 177 -6.80 2.47 -17.03
N GLY A 178 -7.37 2.04 -15.90
CA GLY A 178 -8.64 1.32 -15.86
C GLY A 178 -8.52 -0.14 -16.29
N ASN A 179 -9.65 -0.81 -16.51
CA ASN A 179 -9.72 -2.26 -16.72
C ASN A 179 -9.69 -2.71 -18.19
N LYS A 180 -9.57 -1.77 -19.14
CA LYS A 180 -9.64 -2.08 -20.58
C LYS A 180 -8.29 -2.16 -21.27
N VAL A 181 -7.21 -1.97 -20.51
CA VAL A 181 -5.85 -2.01 -21.04
C VAL A 181 -5.28 -3.41 -20.89
N VAL A 182 -4.35 -3.75 -21.78
CA VAL A 182 -3.50 -4.93 -21.66
C VAL A 182 -2.12 -4.46 -21.23
N SER A 183 -1.56 -5.07 -20.18
CA SER A 183 -0.23 -4.77 -19.68
C SER A 183 0.75 -5.87 -20.06
N ALA A 184 1.98 -5.48 -20.40
CA ALA A 184 3.09 -6.41 -20.63
C ALA A 184 4.11 -6.26 -19.50
N VAL A 185 4.59 -7.37 -18.96
CA VAL A 185 5.59 -7.41 -17.89
C VAL A 185 6.79 -8.25 -18.32
N GLN A 186 7.96 -7.98 -17.75
CA GLN A 186 9.12 -8.85 -17.92
C GLN A 186 8.88 -10.17 -17.16
N ASP A 187 9.50 -11.24 -17.64
CA ASP A 187 9.52 -12.54 -16.96
C ASP A 187 10.98 -12.98 -16.75
N PRO A 188 11.50 -12.98 -15.50
CA PRO A 188 10.82 -12.65 -14.24
C PRO A 188 10.70 -11.13 -13.97
N SER A 189 9.76 -10.73 -13.12
CA SER A 189 9.60 -9.34 -12.64
C SER A 189 9.05 -9.23 -11.21
N TYR A 190 8.95 -8.00 -10.70
CA TYR A 190 8.37 -7.73 -9.39
C TYR A 190 6.84 -8.00 -9.42
N PRO A 191 6.30 -8.84 -8.52
CA PRO A 191 4.93 -9.37 -8.66
C PRO A 191 3.81 -8.33 -8.59
N VAL A 192 4.08 -7.13 -8.05
CA VAL A 192 3.03 -6.11 -7.90
C VAL A 192 2.43 -5.68 -9.24
N TYR A 193 3.20 -5.72 -10.34
CA TYR A 193 2.67 -5.32 -11.66
C TYR A 193 1.55 -6.25 -12.09
N VAL A 194 1.76 -7.56 -11.94
CA VAL A 194 0.78 -8.59 -12.26
C VAL A 194 -0.38 -8.54 -11.27
N ASP A 195 -0.11 -8.54 -9.97
CA ASP A 195 -1.16 -8.56 -8.94
C ASP A 195 -2.12 -7.38 -9.06
N THR A 196 -1.60 -6.17 -9.32
CA THR A 196 -2.44 -4.97 -9.50
C THR A 196 -3.20 -4.98 -10.83
N SER A 197 -2.65 -5.58 -11.89
CA SER A 197 -3.35 -5.85 -13.16
C SER A 197 -4.53 -6.80 -12.95
N VAL A 198 -4.32 -7.89 -12.20
CA VAL A 198 -5.38 -8.84 -11.81
C VAL A 198 -6.46 -8.14 -11.00
N MET A 199 -6.08 -7.41 -9.94
CA MET A 199 -7.02 -6.67 -9.08
C MET A 199 -7.87 -5.64 -9.85
N MET A 200 -7.29 -4.98 -10.86
CA MET A 200 -8.00 -4.02 -11.72
C MET A 200 -8.88 -4.69 -12.78
N GLY A 201 -8.82 -6.01 -12.93
CA GLY A 201 -9.61 -6.73 -13.93
C GLY A 201 -9.08 -6.59 -15.35
N GLN A 202 -7.77 -6.42 -15.51
CA GLN A 202 -7.08 -6.35 -16.80
C GLN A 202 -6.65 -7.75 -17.31
N THR A 203 -7.09 -8.82 -16.65
CA THR A 203 -6.68 -10.20 -16.94
C THR A 203 -7.87 -11.14 -16.92
N GLY A 204 -7.74 -12.26 -17.65
CA GLY A 204 -8.59 -13.44 -17.57
C GLY A 204 -8.28 -14.30 -16.34
N ASN A 205 -8.40 -15.62 -16.49
CA ASN A 205 -8.08 -16.56 -15.40
C ASN A 205 -6.60 -16.94 -15.45
N ILE A 206 -6.11 -17.54 -14.38
CA ILE A 206 -4.79 -18.17 -14.41
C ILE A 206 -4.87 -19.49 -15.21
N ASP A 207 -3.88 -19.72 -16.06
CA ASP A 207 -3.56 -21.02 -16.62
C ASP A 207 -2.67 -21.77 -15.62
N GLU A 208 -3.15 -22.89 -15.10
CA GLU A 208 -2.45 -23.71 -14.11
C GLU A 208 -1.20 -24.41 -14.67
N GLU A 209 -1.12 -24.63 -15.98
CA GLU A 209 0.05 -25.27 -16.61
C GLU A 209 1.20 -24.29 -16.77
N THR A 210 0.90 -23.07 -17.20
CA THR A 210 1.91 -22.04 -17.47
C THR A 210 2.15 -21.10 -16.29
N MET A 211 1.25 -21.07 -15.32
CA MET A 211 1.21 -20.12 -14.21
C MET A 211 1.14 -18.65 -14.68
N GLN A 212 0.52 -18.43 -15.85
CA GLN A 212 0.32 -17.11 -16.46
C GLN A 212 -1.17 -16.76 -16.47
N PHE A 213 -1.49 -15.47 -16.48
CA PHE A 213 -2.87 -15.02 -16.64
C PHE A 213 -3.21 -14.84 -18.12
N ASP A 214 -4.43 -15.23 -18.51
CA ASP A 214 -4.99 -14.95 -19.82
C ASP A 214 -5.20 -13.44 -20.04
N ASN A 215 -5.23 -13.00 -21.30
CA ASN A 215 -5.59 -11.63 -21.71
C ASN A 215 -7.03 -11.54 -22.21
#